data_AF-A0A7Y5VQF0-F1
#
_entry.id   AF-A0A7Y5VQF0-F1
#
_cell.length_a   1.000
_cell.length_b   1.000
_cell.length_c   1.000
_cell.angle_alpha   90.00
_cell.angle_beta   90.00
_cell.angle_gamma   90.00
#
_symmetry.space_group_name_H-M   'P 1'
#
loop_
_entity.id
_entity.type
_entity.pdbx_description
1 polymer ?
#
loop_
_entity_poly.entity_id
_entity_poly.type
_entity_poly.pdbx_seq_one_letter_code
_entity_poly.pdbx_strand_id
1 'polypeptide(L)'
;MNEARSRALKSESEFLAGVQANLTQSAPRLLRGSWFERSEDQDPSAVRAALIDAGIFDRGLEKEFPGCRRIILRGFERRLIFFRREASRTIVTVLSPPEALLDGGSPRPVTLADLKAHVRKNVGSTRTPTLIAVCAPHGFEPEAWNTRWDQPNVRVVLVSPRDGGGDGGWKVRPLWEQADLRIARLFDPEAVTDKLKRIRNTLEERGGDLLTGGVSARTVASELDLPISLVEQAFEAICRGERELQARRVQGQLLVFRGAPVDDAREGRAMSVAEWVRSLFSREGNEAKKINELAARRAQLAQRRDRLYEDIGRLESKENALVEEGKKSTSAVVRRRLAAQVAQLRRDISRQNTTAAMLNQQINVISTDIHNLTLIQQGQMARLPSSEELTEHAVAAEELLETLRAETDLVTGLETGVAETMLTDEEAAILREFEGEKPTAQAIAADASTEAAGEAAAELLEWPMEPDEPKQAERPKPVEPARKPERAKESERSGPAAE
;
A
#
# COMPACT_ATOMS: atom_id res chain seq x y z
N MET A 1 -15.35 25.28 18.69
CA MET A 1 -14.14 25.46 17.88
C MET A 1 -14.30 24.61 16.62
N ASN A 2 -14.09 25.15 15.42
CA ASN A 2 -14.22 24.38 14.18
C ASN A 2 -13.04 23.38 14.10
N GLU A 3 -13.31 22.07 14.05
CA GLU A 3 -12.28 21.03 13.93
C GLU A 3 -11.35 21.24 12.74
N ALA A 4 -11.88 21.72 11.60
CA ALA A 4 -11.08 22.00 10.40
C ALA A 4 -10.05 23.11 10.65
N ARG A 5 -10.43 24.16 11.40
CA ARG A 5 -9.51 25.25 11.78
C ARG A 5 -8.42 24.77 12.71
N SER A 6 -8.79 24.01 13.76
CA SER A 6 -7.83 23.45 14.70
C SER A 6 -6.84 22.50 14.01
N ARG A 7 -7.34 21.64 13.10
CA ARG A 7 -6.51 20.75 12.29
C ARG A 7 -5.56 21.51 11.37
N ALA A 8 -6.04 22.55 10.67
CA ALA A 8 -5.22 23.37 9.80
C ALA A 8 -4.06 24.04 10.55
N LEU A 9 -4.37 24.63 11.71
CA LEU A 9 -3.40 25.30 12.57
C LEU A 9 -2.36 24.32 13.14
N LYS A 10 -2.81 23.12 13.55
CA LYS A 10 -1.92 22.03 13.97
C LYS A 10 -0.98 21.61 12.85
N SER A 11 -1.50 21.37 11.64
CA SER A 11 -0.70 21.03 10.47
C SER A 11 0.28 22.13 10.08
N GLU A 12 -0.11 23.41 10.07
CA GLU A 12 0.84 24.52 9.86
C GLU A 12 1.97 24.50 10.89
N SER A 13 1.63 24.30 12.17
CA SER A 13 2.61 24.32 13.25
C SER A 13 3.61 23.16 13.15
N GLU A 14 3.12 21.95 12.92
CA GLU A 14 3.95 20.74 12.70
C GLU A 14 4.83 20.88 11.46
N PHE A 15 4.26 21.37 10.35
CA PHE A 15 5.00 21.60 9.12
C PHE A 15 6.16 22.57 9.33
N LEU A 16 5.89 23.76 9.86
CA LEU A 16 6.91 24.79 10.02
C LEU A 16 8.00 24.36 11.02
N ALA A 17 7.62 23.69 12.12
CA ALA A 17 8.57 23.17 13.09
C ALA A 17 9.49 22.09 12.49
N GLY A 18 8.92 21.12 11.78
CA GLY A 18 9.68 20.04 11.14
C GLY A 18 10.62 20.56 10.05
N VAL A 19 10.12 21.43 9.17
CA VAL A 19 10.94 22.03 8.11
C VAL A 19 12.04 22.93 8.68
N GLN A 20 11.76 23.67 9.75
CA GLN A 20 12.77 24.46 10.45
C GLN A 20 13.93 23.60 10.97
N ALA A 21 13.62 22.46 11.60
CA ALA A 21 14.63 21.53 12.11
C ALA A 21 15.49 20.99 10.95
N ASN A 22 14.86 20.56 9.87
CA ASN A 22 15.53 20.03 8.68
C ASN A 22 16.41 21.05 7.97
N LEU A 23 15.91 22.29 7.79
CA LEU A 23 16.70 23.37 7.19
C LEU A 23 17.91 23.69 8.06
N THR A 24 17.76 23.75 9.39
CA THR A 24 18.88 24.02 10.29
C THR A 24 19.96 22.93 10.21
N GLN A 25 19.55 21.66 10.13
CA GLN A 25 20.47 20.52 10.10
C GLN A 25 21.14 20.31 8.74
N SER A 26 20.41 20.52 7.63
CA SER A 26 20.80 20.02 6.31
C SER A 26 20.99 21.10 5.25
N ALA A 27 20.49 22.33 5.45
CA ALA A 27 20.65 23.42 4.48
C ALA A 27 22.10 23.69 4.07
N PRO A 28 23.11 23.72 4.97
CA PRO A 28 24.48 24.02 4.58
C PRO A 28 25.11 23.00 3.63
N ARG A 29 24.57 21.78 3.56
CA ARG A 29 25.07 20.70 2.69
C ARG A 29 24.35 20.64 1.35
N LEU A 30 23.08 21.05 1.31
CA LEU A 30 22.19 20.84 0.16
C LEU A 30 21.87 22.12 -0.61
N LEU A 31 21.93 23.29 0.04
CA LEU A 31 21.62 24.58 -0.58
C LEU A 31 22.90 25.34 -0.93
N ARG A 32 22.83 26.20 -1.96
CA ARG A 32 23.96 27.04 -2.36
C ARG A 32 24.15 28.20 -1.37
N GLY A 33 25.37 28.35 -0.87
CA GLY A 33 25.72 29.41 0.08
C GLY A 33 26.67 28.90 1.16
N SER A 34 27.58 29.79 1.59
CA SER A 34 28.49 29.54 2.72
C SER A 34 27.94 30.04 4.06
N TRP A 35 26.97 30.94 4.00
CA TRP A 35 26.36 31.57 5.16
C TRP A 35 24.86 31.74 4.91
N PHE A 36 24.05 31.49 5.94
CA PHE A 36 22.59 31.51 5.82
C PHE A 36 22.00 32.49 6.81
N GLU A 37 21.12 33.36 6.33
CA GLU A 37 20.32 34.26 7.14
C GLU A 37 18.87 33.82 7.13
N ARG A 38 18.27 33.72 8.31
CA ARG A 38 16.88 33.31 8.45
C ARG A 38 16.04 34.49 8.90
N SER A 39 14.88 34.62 8.28
CA SER A 39 13.81 35.55 8.67
C SER A 39 12.48 34.80 8.72
N GLU A 40 11.62 35.19 9.65
CA GLU A 40 10.26 34.71 9.76
C GLU A 40 9.33 35.90 9.61
N ASP A 41 8.37 35.79 8.70
CA ASP A 41 7.34 36.80 8.55
C ASP A 41 5.97 36.14 8.75
N GLN A 42 5.05 36.89 9.34
CA GLN A 42 3.65 36.53 9.46
C GLN A 42 2.83 37.56 8.70
N ASP A 43 1.93 37.12 7.83
CA ASP A 43 1.06 37.99 7.05
C ASP A 43 -0.42 37.74 7.43
N PRO A 44 -0.90 38.30 8.56
CA PRO A 44 -2.30 38.15 8.96
C PRO A 44 -3.26 38.99 8.11
N SER A 45 -2.78 39.69 7.08
CA SER A 45 -3.64 40.56 6.27
C SER A 45 -4.75 39.79 5.55
N ALA A 46 -4.45 38.59 5.04
CA ALA A 46 -5.43 37.75 4.34
C ALA A 46 -6.55 37.29 5.29
N VAL A 47 -6.20 36.81 6.48
CA VAL A 47 -7.18 36.39 7.51
C VAL A 47 -8.05 37.56 7.94
N ARG A 48 -7.44 38.72 8.20
CA ARG A 48 -8.18 39.93 8.59
C ARG A 48 -9.12 40.42 7.49
N ALA A 49 -8.68 40.38 6.23
CA ALA A 49 -9.52 40.75 5.10
C ALA A 49 -10.74 39.81 4.99
N ALA A 50 -10.53 38.50 5.05
CA ALA A 50 -11.63 37.53 4.98
C ALA A 50 -12.61 37.64 6.17
N LEU A 51 -12.11 37.93 7.38
CA LEU A 51 -12.96 38.20 8.55
C LEU A 51 -13.81 39.47 8.36
N ILE A 52 -13.22 40.53 7.80
CA ILE A 52 -13.94 41.77 7.49
C ILE A 52 -15.00 41.53 6.42
N ASP A 53 -14.67 40.79 5.36
CA ASP A 53 -15.60 40.46 4.27
C ASP A 53 -16.78 39.60 4.76
N ALA A 54 -16.53 38.72 5.74
CA ALA A 54 -17.57 37.95 6.42
C ALA A 54 -18.34 38.73 7.50
N GLY A 55 -17.97 39.99 7.78
CA GLY A 55 -18.60 40.81 8.83
C GLY A 55 -18.28 40.37 10.26
N ILE A 56 -17.18 39.64 10.48
CA ILE A 56 -16.77 39.10 11.78
C ILE A 56 -15.61 39.93 12.34
N PHE A 57 -15.85 40.68 13.42
CA PHE A 57 -14.86 41.59 14.03
C PHE A 57 -14.19 41.03 15.29
N ASP A 58 -14.12 39.70 15.43
CA ASP A 58 -13.53 39.05 16.61
C ASP A 58 -12.01 38.85 16.46
N ARG A 59 -11.23 39.61 17.24
CA ARG A 59 -9.76 39.50 17.30
C ARG A 59 -9.26 38.20 17.94
N GLY A 60 -10.07 37.55 18.77
CA GLY A 60 -9.76 36.24 19.32
C GLY A 60 -9.72 35.18 18.23
N LEU A 61 -10.67 35.28 17.29
CA LEU A 61 -10.82 34.36 16.18
C LEU A 61 -9.62 34.38 15.24
N GLU A 62 -9.00 35.55 15.00
CA GLU A 62 -7.78 35.69 14.18
C GLU A 62 -6.65 34.75 14.64
N LYS A 63 -6.52 34.49 15.94
CA LYS A 63 -5.50 33.60 16.50
C LYS A 63 -5.79 32.12 16.29
N GLU A 64 -7.05 31.77 15.98
CA GLU A 64 -7.46 30.40 15.69
C GLU A 64 -7.25 30.01 14.22
N PHE A 65 -6.98 30.99 13.34
CA PHE A 65 -6.66 30.73 11.94
C PHE A 65 -5.18 30.42 11.73
N PRO A 66 -4.85 29.61 10.70
CA PRO A 66 -3.48 29.48 10.27
C PRO A 66 -2.92 30.85 9.84
N GLY A 67 -1.76 31.21 10.39
CA GLY A 67 -1.20 32.57 10.36
C GLY A 67 -0.51 32.95 9.05
N CYS A 68 -0.65 32.13 8.01
CA CYS A 68 0.06 32.24 6.73
C CYS A 68 1.56 32.51 6.94
N ARG A 69 2.16 31.84 7.94
CA ARG A 69 3.53 32.11 8.33
C ARG A 69 4.48 31.70 7.20
N ARG A 70 5.57 32.45 7.05
CA ARG A 70 6.63 32.13 6.11
C ARG A 70 8.00 32.16 6.77
N ILE A 71 8.83 31.18 6.41
CA ILE A 71 10.24 31.15 6.76
C ILE A 71 11.02 31.45 5.48
N ILE A 72 11.88 32.45 5.52
CA ILE A 72 12.76 32.81 4.41
C ILE A 72 14.20 32.57 4.86
N LEU A 73 14.89 31.69 4.15
CA LEU A 73 16.30 31.39 4.33
C LEU A 73 17.08 31.93 3.13
N ARG A 74 17.98 32.89 3.35
CA ARG A 74 18.84 33.47 2.30
C ARG A 74 20.24 32.89 2.43
N GLY A 75 20.73 32.23 1.38
CA GLY A 75 22.09 31.73 1.28
C GLY A 75 23.00 32.74 0.60
N PHE A 76 24.15 33.03 1.19
CA PHE A 76 25.13 34.00 0.69
C PHE A 76 26.48 33.35 0.39
N GLU A 77 27.10 33.78 -0.70
CA GLU A 77 28.48 33.47 -1.07
C GLU A 77 29.37 34.71 -0.91
N ARG A 78 30.60 34.49 -0.45
CA ARG A 78 31.62 35.54 -0.37
C ARG A 78 32.25 35.73 -1.75
N ARG A 79 32.15 36.94 -2.32
CA ARG A 79 32.81 37.28 -3.59
C ARG A 79 34.14 38.02 -3.38
N LEU A 80 34.22 38.82 -2.31
CA LEU A 80 35.39 39.56 -1.82
C LEU A 80 35.28 39.67 -0.29
N ILE A 81 36.34 40.12 0.40
CA ILE A 81 36.43 40.14 1.87
C ILE A 81 35.22 40.80 2.54
N PHE A 82 34.62 41.82 1.92
CA PHE A 82 33.46 42.56 2.48
C PHE A 82 32.14 42.42 1.70
N PHE A 83 32.14 41.83 0.49
CA PHE A 83 30.95 41.76 -0.35
C PHE A 83 30.33 40.36 -0.35
N ARG A 84 29.08 40.29 0.13
CA ARG A 84 28.24 39.09 0.08
C ARG A 84 27.26 39.22 -1.08
N ARG A 85 27.11 38.15 -1.87
CA ARG A 85 26.09 38.03 -2.91
C ARG A 85 25.09 36.97 -2.48
N GLU A 86 23.80 37.26 -2.59
CA GLU A 86 22.75 36.25 -2.41
C GLU A 86 22.88 35.20 -3.51
N ALA A 87 23.17 33.97 -3.12
CA ALA A 87 23.41 32.83 -4.00
C ALA A 87 22.18 31.94 -4.12
N SER A 88 21.36 31.85 -3.07
CA SER A 88 20.10 31.13 -3.08
C SER A 88 19.09 31.76 -2.13
N ARG A 89 17.81 31.52 -2.43
CA ARG A 89 16.69 31.89 -1.57
C ARG A 89 15.78 30.69 -1.39
N THR A 90 15.54 30.28 -0.15
CA THR A 90 14.58 29.24 0.17
C THR A 90 13.41 29.85 0.92
N ILE A 91 12.19 29.63 0.43
CA ILE A 91 10.95 30.16 1.01
C ILE A 91 10.10 28.97 1.42
N VAL A 92 9.66 28.95 2.67
CA VAL A 92 8.70 27.97 3.18
C VAL A 92 7.45 28.76 3.53
N THR A 93 6.30 28.38 2.99
CA THR A 93 5.06 29.12 3.17
C THR A 93 3.88 28.17 3.28
N VAL A 94 2.89 28.54 4.08
CA VAL A 94 1.62 27.82 4.19
C VAL A 94 0.54 28.59 3.42
N LEU A 95 -0.16 27.87 2.54
CA LEU A 95 -1.29 28.36 1.75
C LEU A 95 -2.57 27.75 2.33
N SER A 96 -3.29 28.54 3.10
CA SER A 96 -4.59 28.17 3.68
C SER A 96 -5.54 29.35 3.47
N PRO A 97 -6.36 29.33 2.40
CA PRO A 97 -7.35 30.37 2.15
C PRO A 97 -8.32 30.46 3.33
N PRO A 98 -8.41 31.60 4.03
CA PRO A 98 -9.24 31.75 5.24
C PRO A 98 -10.74 31.59 4.95
N GLU A 99 -11.18 31.89 3.72
CA GLU A 99 -12.58 31.80 3.29
C GLU A 99 -13.12 30.37 3.49
N ALA A 100 -12.33 29.37 3.10
CA ALA A 100 -12.70 27.96 3.21
C ALA A 100 -12.86 27.47 4.67
N LEU A 101 -12.30 28.20 5.64
CA LEU A 101 -12.32 27.85 7.05
C LEU A 101 -13.41 28.60 7.84
N LEU A 102 -13.95 29.68 7.28
CA LEU A 102 -15.00 30.50 7.88
C LEU A 102 -16.38 29.83 7.79
N ASP A 103 -16.68 29.20 6.66
CA ASP A 103 -18.02 28.67 6.35
C ASP A 103 -18.42 27.43 7.16
N GLY A 104 -17.54 26.90 8.01
CA GLY A 104 -17.80 25.66 8.77
C GLY A 104 -17.83 24.39 7.91
N GLY A 105 -17.80 24.52 6.58
CA GLY A 105 -17.74 23.41 5.63
C GLY A 105 -16.38 22.71 5.60
N SER A 106 -16.31 21.62 4.84
CA SER A 106 -15.02 21.00 4.54
C SER A 106 -14.22 21.95 3.63
N PRO A 107 -12.99 22.33 4.04
CA PRO A 107 -12.18 23.22 3.24
C PRO A 107 -11.82 22.55 1.92
N ARG A 108 -11.93 23.30 0.83
CA ARG A 108 -11.61 22.80 -0.51
C ARG A 108 -10.09 22.66 -0.68
N PRO A 109 -9.61 21.63 -1.41
CA PRO A 109 -8.20 21.55 -1.77
C PRO A 109 -7.75 22.76 -2.57
N VAL A 110 -6.48 23.13 -2.44
CA VAL A 110 -5.91 24.29 -3.13
C VAL A 110 -5.83 24.02 -4.64
N THR A 111 -6.37 24.96 -5.43
CA THR A 111 -6.37 24.86 -6.90
C THR A 111 -5.02 25.24 -7.50
N LEU A 112 -4.78 24.86 -8.75
CA LEU A 112 -3.58 25.26 -9.48
C LEU A 112 -3.48 26.80 -9.67
N ALA A 113 -4.61 27.48 -9.80
CA ALA A 113 -4.66 28.94 -9.95
C ALA A 113 -4.18 29.65 -8.68
N ASP A 114 -4.67 29.20 -7.52
CA ASP A 114 -4.30 29.73 -6.21
C ASP A 114 -2.81 29.49 -5.94
N LEU A 115 -2.33 28.27 -6.22
CA LEU A 115 -0.92 27.95 -6.12
C LEU A 115 -0.06 28.88 -7.00
N LYS A 116 -0.47 29.13 -8.24
CA LYS A 116 0.26 30.03 -9.16
C LYS A 116 0.27 31.47 -8.64
N ALA A 117 -0.86 31.98 -8.16
CA ALA A 117 -0.95 33.30 -7.58
C ALA A 117 -0.04 33.43 -6.34
N HIS A 118 -0.08 32.43 -5.46
CA HIS A 118 0.72 32.38 -4.23
C HIS A 118 2.23 32.37 -4.50
N VAL A 119 2.70 31.52 -5.42
CA VAL A 119 4.12 31.46 -5.76
C VAL A 119 4.58 32.79 -6.38
N ARG A 120 3.80 33.39 -7.28
CA ARG A 120 4.11 34.70 -7.87
C ARG A 120 4.20 35.80 -6.82
N LYS A 121 3.28 35.82 -5.84
CA LYS A 121 3.29 36.79 -4.72
C LYS A 121 4.59 36.69 -3.90
N ASN A 122 5.11 35.48 -3.68
CA ASN A 122 6.23 35.25 -2.75
C ASN A 122 7.63 35.29 -3.38
N VAL A 123 7.79 34.92 -4.67
CA VAL A 123 9.12 34.83 -5.31
C VAL A 123 9.79 36.19 -5.49
N GLY A 124 9.01 37.26 -5.73
CA GLY A 124 9.52 38.64 -5.85
C GLY A 124 10.43 38.89 -7.05
N SER A 125 11.70 38.45 -6.98
CA SER A 125 12.73 38.65 -8.03
C SER A 125 13.26 37.32 -8.55
N THR A 126 13.29 37.16 -9.88
CA THR A 126 13.79 35.96 -10.58
C THR A 126 15.32 35.92 -10.74
N ARG A 127 16.05 36.92 -10.20
CA ARG A 127 17.52 37.00 -10.31
C ARG A 127 18.26 35.98 -9.46
N THR A 128 17.68 35.59 -8.33
CA THR A 128 18.28 34.64 -7.39
C THR A 128 17.55 33.30 -7.54
N PRO A 129 18.27 32.17 -7.70
CA PRO A 129 17.66 30.84 -7.66
C PRO A 129 16.84 30.66 -6.38
N THR A 130 15.53 30.51 -6.56
CA THR A 130 14.54 30.45 -5.51
C THR A 130 13.94 29.06 -5.42
N LEU A 131 14.00 28.47 -4.24
CA LEU A 131 13.35 27.22 -3.90
C LEU A 131 12.18 27.54 -2.97
N ILE A 132 10.96 27.24 -3.38
CA ILE A 132 9.77 27.51 -2.58
C ILE A 132 9.06 26.20 -2.23
N ALA A 133 8.83 25.98 -0.94
CA ALA A 133 7.98 24.92 -0.43
C ALA A 133 6.64 25.51 0.00
N VAL A 134 5.56 25.01 -0.60
CA VAL A 134 4.20 25.45 -0.32
C VAL A 134 3.48 24.32 0.39
N CYS A 135 3.07 24.56 1.63
CA CYS A 135 2.24 23.64 2.40
C CYS A 135 0.77 24.02 2.29
N ALA A 136 -0.09 23.08 1.94
CA ALA A 136 -1.54 23.25 2.01
C ALA A 136 -2.13 22.30 3.07
N PRO A 137 -2.59 22.80 4.23
CA PRO A 137 -3.14 21.96 5.30
C PRO A 137 -4.38 21.13 4.90
N HIS A 138 -5.04 21.51 3.80
CA HIS A 138 -6.24 20.86 3.27
C HIS A 138 -5.98 20.09 1.97
N GLY A 139 -4.70 19.89 1.62
CA GLY A 139 -4.33 19.25 0.37
C GLY A 139 -4.38 20.17 -0.84
N PHE A 140 -3.99 19.58 -1.97
CA PHE A 140 -4.01 20.21 -3.29
C PHE A 140 -4.87 19.38 -4.23
N GLU A 141 -5.49 20.04 -5.21
CA GLU A 141 -6.17 19.34 -6.29
C GLU A 141 -5.18 18.46 -7.10
N PRO A 142 -5.66 17.35 -7.71
CA PRO A 142 -4.82 16.49 -8.54
C PRO A 142 -4.08 17.25 -9.65
N GLU A 143 -4.71 18.29 -10.22
CA GLU A 143 -4.10 19.14 -11.23
C GLU A 143 -2.84 19.84 -10.73
N ALA A 144 -2.85 20.34 -9.48
CA ALA A 144 -1.70 20.99 -8.87
C ALA A 144 -0.54 20.02 -8.64
N TRP A 145 -0.83 18.77 -8.24
CA TRP A 145 0.19 17.73 -8.06
C TRP A 145 0.85 17.28 -9.36
N ASN A 146 0.10 17.28 -10.46
CA ASN A 146 0.56 16.76 -11.75
C ASN A 146 1.12 17.86 -12.67
N THR A 147 0.98 19.12 -12.28
CA THR A 147 1.53 20.24 -13.05
C THR A 147 3.04 20.28 -12.99
N ARG A 148 3.68 20.48 -14.14
CA ARG A 148 5.10 20.83 -14.22
C ARG A 148 5.29 22.33 -14.00
N TRP A 149 6.21 22.69 -13.12
CA TRP A 149 6.53 24.08 -12.83
C TRP A 149 7.67 24.58 -13.72
N ASP A 150 7.35 25.48 -14.65
CA ASP A 150 8.26 25.93 -15.72
C ASP A 150 8.78 27.37 -15.55
N GLN A 151 8.79 27.90 -14.32
CA GLN A 151 9.37 29.23 -14.10
C GLN A 151 10.90 29.13 -13.98
N PRO A 152 11.66 29.90 -14.77
CA PRO A 152 13.11 29.90 -14.69
C PRO A 152 13.55 30.38 -13.30
N ASN A 153 14.58 29.73 -12.75
CA ASN A 153 15.13 30.01 -11.42
C ASN A 153 14.15 29.81 -10.25
N VAL A 154 12.97 29.22 -10.45
CA VAL A 154 12.03 28.92 -9.37
C VAL A 154 11.75 27.43 -9.33
N ARG A 155 12.04 26.78 -8.21
CA ARG A 155 11.72 25.37 -7.96
C ARG A 155 10.64 25.29 -6.90
N VAL A 156 9.57 24.55 -7.17
CA VAL A 156 8.42 24.42 -6.26
C VAL A 156 8.35 23.01 -5.70
N VAL A 157 8.24 22.91 -4.37
CA VAL A 157 7.90 21.67 -3.65
C VAL A 157 6.51 21.85 -3.04
N LEU A 158 5.62 20.91 -3.31
CA LEU A 158 4.31 20.86 -2.66
C LEU A 158 4.37 19.93 -1.46
N VAL A 159 3.75 20.37 -0.37
CA VAL A 159 3.64 19.62 0.87
C VAL A 159 2.20 19.64 1.35
N SER A 160 1.63 18.49 1.64
CA SER A 160 0.32 18.44 2.31
C SER A 160 0.29 17.34 3.33
N PRO A 161 -0.55 17.45 4.38
CA PRO A 161 -0.91 16.27 5.14
C PRO A 161 -1.61 15.28 4.21
N ARG A 162 -1.51 14.00 4.55
CA ARG A 162 -2.19 12.93 3.83
C ARG A 162 -3.67 12.87 4.23
N ASP A 163 -4.54 12.62 3.25
CA ASP A 163 -5.98 12.40 3.50
C ASP A 163 -6.16 11.12 4.34
N GLY A 164 -6.93 11.19 5.45
CA GLY A 164 -7.20 10.00 6.28
C GLY A 164 -7.30 10.19 7.79
N GLY A 165 -7.04 11.39 8.35
CA GLY A 165 -7.42 11.77 9.72
C GLY A 165 -6.74 11.05 10.90
N GLY A 166 -6.13 9.88 10.72
CA GLY A 166 -5.49 9.10 11.81
C GLY A 166 -3.97 9.12 11.82
N ASP A 167 -3.32 8.80 10.68
CA ASP A 167 -1.94 8.30 10.70
C ASP A 167 -0.84 9.35 10.46
N GLY A 168 -1.21 10.64 10.56
CA GLY A 168 -0.26 11.75 10.76
C GLY A 168 0.82 11.96 9.68
N GLY A 169 0.59 11.47 8.45
CA GLY A 169 1.59 11.50 7.39
C GLY A 169 1.60 12.74 6.51
N TRP A 170 2.71 12.91 5.80
CA TRP A 170 2.95 14.03 4.90
C TRP A 170 3.28 13.55 3.48
N LYS A 171 2.64 14.19 2.50
CA LYS A 171 2.92 14.03 1.08
C LYS A 171 3.82 15.17 0.63
N VAL A 172 4.97 14.82 0.05
CA VAL A 172 5.97 15.80 -0.42
C VAL A 172 6.33 15.50 -1.86
N ARG A 173 6.04 16.44 -2.78
CA ARG A 173 6.33 16.27 -4.21
C ARG A 173 7.01 17.51 -4.81
N PRO A 174 8.18 17.35 -5.44
CA PRO A 174 8.76 18.41 -6.26
C PRO A 174 8.04 18.52 -7.62
N LEU A 175 7.84 19.74 -8.11
CA LEU A 175 7.13 20.02 -9.38
C LEU A 175 8.05 20.26 -10.59
N TRP A 176 9.33 19.92 -10.50
CA TRP A 176 10.29 20.09 -11.60
C TRP A 176 10.89 18.75 -12.04
N GLU A 177 11.41 18.71 -13.26
CA GLU A 177 12.00 17.51 -13.85
C GLU A 177 13.33 17.15 -13.17
N GLN A 178 13.59 15.86 -12.96
CA GLN A 178 14.82 15.35 -12.32
C GLN A 178 15.11 15.96 -10.94
N ALA A 179 14.07 16.10 -10.12
CA ALA A 179 14.23 16.61 -8.77
C ALA A 179 15.13 15.73 -7.90
N ASP A 180 16.13 16.35 -7.29
CA ASP A 180 16.92 15.70 -6.24
C ASP A 180 16.03 15.51 -5.01
N LEU A 181 15.67 14.25 -4.73
CA LEU A 181 14.83 13.88 -3.60
C LEU A 181 15.43 14.32 -2.25
N ARG A 182 16.75 14.53 -2.16
CA ARG A 182 17.39 15.06 -0.94
C ARG A 182 16.95 16.49 -0.64
N ILE A 183 16.69 17.29 -1.68
CA ILE A 183 16.17 18.66 -1.53
C ILE A 183 14.71 18.60 -1.08
N ALA A 184 13.90 17.71 -1.66
CA ALA A 184 12.51 17.54 -1.24
C ALA A 184 12.40 17.13 0.24
N ARG A 185 13.30 16.25 0.72
CA ARG A 185 13.39 15.84 2.14
C ARG A 185 13.64 17.00 3.12
N LEU A 186 14.17 18.15 2.67
CA LEU A 186 14.29 19.32 3.54
C LEU A 186 12.92 19.85 4.00
N PHE A 187 11.89 19.63 3.18
CA PHE A 187 10.54 20.14 3.40
C PHE A 187 9.57 19.08 3.94
N ASP A 188 10.09 17.92 4.29
CA ASP A 188 9.33 16.81 4.83
C ASP A 188 9.30 16.94 6.36
N PRO A 189 8.20 17.41 6.96
CA PRO A 189 8.20 17.72 8.39
C PRO A 189 8.20 16.46 9.27
N GLU A 190 7.99 15.28 8.67
CA GLU A 190 7.89 14.03 9.37
C GLU A 190 9.27 13.43 9.65
N ALA A 191 9.56 13.17 10.92
CA ALA A 191 10.79 12.51 11.32
C ALA A 191 10.84 11.07 10.78
N VAL A 192 12.06 10.57 10.54
CA VAL A 192 12.26 9.18 10.08
C VAL A 192 11.64 8.18 11.05
N THR A 193 11.71 8.44 12.35
CA THR A 193 11.11 7.58 13.39
C THR A 193 9.59 7.48 13.28
N ASP A 194 8.92 8.57 12.89
CA ASP A 194 7.46 8.58 12.77
C ASP A 194 7.02 7.83 11.50
N LYS A 195 7.81 7.93 10.42
CA LYS A 195 7.62 7.10 9.22
C LYS A 195 7.75 5.62 9.51
N LEU A 196 8.74 5.24 10.31
CA LEU A 196 8.94 3.84 10.72
C LEU A 196 7.77 3.35 11.57
N LYS A 197 7.26 4.18 12.49
CA LYS A 197 6.04 3.87 13.26
C LYS A 197 4.84 3.69 12.34
N ARG A 198 4.63 4.59 11.36
CA ARG A 198 3.54 4.45 10.39
C ARG A 198 3.64 3.15 9.61
N ILE A 199 4.83 2.82 9.10
CA ILE A 199 5.05 1.55 8.38
C ILE A 199 4.69 0.35 9.27
N ARG A 200 5.07 0.39 10.56
CA ARG A 200 4.69 -0.65 11.52
C ARG A 200 3.17 -0.73 11.71
N ASN A 201 2.50 0.38 11.97
CA ASN A 201 1.05 0.41 12.16
C ASN A 201 0.32 -0.16 10.93
N THR A 202 0.72 0.24 9.72
CA THR A 202 0.15 -0.30 8.48
C THR A 202 0.40 -1.81 8.32
N LEU A 203 1.53 -2.30 8.83
CA LEU A 203 1.84 -3.74 8.82
C LEU A 203 0.98 -4.50 9.83
N GLU A 204 0.74 -3.93 11.00
CA GLU A 204 -0.14 -4.47 12.06
C GLU A 204 -1.61 -4.53 11.58
N GLU A 205 -2.09 -3.47 10.93
CA GLU A 205 -3.42 -3.42 10.31
C GLU A 205 -3.59 -4.48 9.22
N ARG A 206 -2.51 -4.76 8.48
CA ARG A 206 -2.44 -5.82 7.47
C ARG A 206 -2.08 -7.20 8.04
N GLY A 207 -2.33 -7.43 9.33
CA GLY A 207 -2.06 -8.70 10.00
C GLY A 207 -2.68 -9.92 9.29
N GLY A 208 -3.85 -9.76 8.67
CA GLY A 208 -4.49 -10.81 7.86
C GLY A 208 -3.76 -11.12 6.56
N ASP A 209 -3.27 -10.10 5.86
CA ASP A 209 -2.49 -10.26 4.63
C ASP A 209 -1.18 -11.00 4.91
N LEU A 210 -0.53 -10.69 6.04
CA LEU A 210 0.71 -11.35 6.47
C LEU A 210 0.54 -12.85 6.70
N LEU A 211 -0.66 -13.28 7.09
CA LEU A 211 -1.00 -14.68 7.31
C LEU A 211 -1.37 -15.43 6.03
N THR A 212 -1.71 -14.75 4.94
CA THR A 212 -2.23 -15.38 3.71
C THR A 212 -1.24 -15.28 2.55
N GLY A 213 -0.78 -14.06 2.21
CA GLY A 213 0.02 -13.79 1.02
C GLY A 213 1.27 -12.95 1.26
N GLY A 214 1.48 -12.46 2.48
CA GLY A 214 2.54 -11.50 2.79
C GLY A 214 2.26 -10.11 2.23
N VAL A 215 3.04 -9.13 2.67
CA VAL A 215 2.92 -7.72 2.31
C VAL A 215 4.21 -7.27 1.63
N SER A 216 4.08 -6.74 0.41
CA SER A 216 5.24 -6.29 -0.37
C SER A 216 5.66 -4.88 0.02
N ALA A 217 6.98 -4.64 0.10
CA ALA A 217 7.52 -3.32 0.39
C ALA A 217 7.09 -2.27 -0.64
N ARG A 218 6.88 -2.68 -1.91
CA ARG A 218 6.40 -1.80 -2.98
C ARG A 218 4.95 -1.37 -2.75
N THR A 219 4.08 -2.28 -2.33
CA THR A 219 2.67 -1.98 -2.03
C THR A 219 2.59 -0.96 -0.91
N VAL A 220 3.29 -1.21 0.21
CA VAL A 220 3.32 -0.29 1.36
C VAL A 220 4.00 1.03 1.02
N ALA A 221 5.07 1.03 0.20
CA ALA A 221 5.71 2.27 -0.25
C ALA A 221 4.77 3.14 -1.09
N SER A 222 4.05 2.54 -2.05
CA SER A 222 3.07 3.24 -2.88
C SER A 222 1.89 3.73 -2.04
N GLU A 223 1.40 2.88 -1.15
CA GLU A 223 0.31 3.21 -0.24
C GLU A 223 0.69 4.30 0.74
N LEU A 224 1.91 4.35 1.26
CA LEU A 224 2.33 5.39 2.22
C LEU A 224 3.00 6.60 1.57
N ASP A 225 3.15 6.60 0.24
CA ASP A 225 3.95 7.58 -0.52
C ASP A 225 5.36 7.76 0.06
N LEU A 226 5.98 6.64 0.43
CA LEU A 226 7.30 6.58 1.04
C LEU A 226 8.34 6.00 0.08
N PRO A 227 9.63 6.36 0.20
CA PRO A 227 10.69 5.73 -0.57
C PRO A 227 10.77 4.23 -0.27
N ILE A 228 10.81 3.39 -1.31
CA ILE A 228 10.87 1.92 -1.15
C ILE A 228 12.04 1.47 -0.28
N SER A 229 13.20 2.13 -0.39
CA SER A 229 14.38 1.82 0.42
C SER A 229 14.15 2.04 1.92
N LEU A 230 13.32 3.01 2.30
CA LEU A 230 12.97 3.26 3.71
C LEU A 230 12.04 2.16 4.23
N VAL A 231 11.07 1.74 3.40
CA VAL A 231 10.15 0.64 3.74
C VAL A 231 10.90 -0.69 3.86
N GLU A 232 11.84 -0.98 2.97
CA GLU A 232 12.70 -2.18 3.08
C GLU A 232 13.50 -2.18 4.39
N GLN A 233 14.11 -1.05 4.75
CA GLN A 233 14.84 -0.92 6.02
C GLN A 233 13.91 -1.09 7.23
N ALA A 234 12.70 -0.54 7.16
CA ALA A 234 11.70 -0.70 8.21
C ALA A 234 11.27 -2.16 8.37
N PHE A 235 10.99 -2.85 7.26
CA PHE A 235 10.63 -4.26 7.23
C PHE A 235 11.72 -5.12 7.85
N GLU A 236 12.97 -4.93 7.46
CA GLU A 236 14.10 -5.64 8.08
C GLU A 236 14.24 -5.34 9.58
N ALA A 237 14.04 -4.09 10.00
CA ALA A 237 14.11 -3.71 11.40
C ALA A 237 12.97 -4.34 12.23
N ILE A 238 11.76 -4.41 11.67
CA ILE A 238 10.59 -5.03 12.30
C ILE A 238 10.80 -6.54 12.41
N CYS A 239 11.23 -7.23 11.34
CA CYS A 239 11.49 -8.67 11.36
C CYS A 239 12.62 -9.07 12.32
N ARG A 240 13.57 -8.16 12.61
CA ARG A 240 14.58 -8.40 13.67
C ARG A 240 13.99 -8.31 15.08
N GLY A 241 12.91 -7.55 15.27
CA GLY A 241 12.24 -7.37 16.55
C GLY A 241 11.17 -8.44 16.84
N GLU A 242 10.50 -8.93 15.80
CA GLU A 242 9.40 -9.90 15.91
C GLU A 242 9.80 -11.24 15.30
N ARG A 243 9.88 -12.29 16.14
CA ARG A 243 10.35 -13.64 15.72
C ARG A 243 9.45 -14.33 14.70
N GLU A 244 8.19 -13.93 14.62
CA GLU A 244 7.21 -14.52 13.71
C GLU A 244 7.23 -13.86 12.33
N LEU A 245 7.83 -12.67 12.20
CA LEU A 245 7.89 -11.95 10.93
C LEU A 245 9.19 -12.27 10.20
N GLN A 246 9.06 -12.64 8.92
CA GLN A 246 10.19 -12.93 8.06
C GLN A 246 10.15 -12.04 6.83
N ALA A 247 11.33 -11.56 6.42
CA ALA A 247 11.51 -10.80 5.19
C ALA A 247 12.29 -11.63 4.17
N ARG A 248 11.76 -11.78 2.96
CA ARG A 248 12.43 -12.48 1.85
C ARG A 248 12.39 -11.64 0.58
N ARG A 249 13.51 -11.61 -0.16
CA ARG A 249 13.54 -11.00 -1.50
C ARG A 249 12.99 -11.98 -2.53
N VAL A 250 11.90 -11.59 -3.18
CA VAL A 250 11.24 -12.36 -4.25
C VAL A 250 11.19 -11.49 -5.50
N GLN A 251 11.82 -11.93 -6.59
CA GLN A 251 11.89 -11.18 -7.86
C GLN A 251 12.38 -9.72 -7.68
N GLY A 252 13.35 -9.51 -6.79
CA GLY A 252 13.92 -8.19 -6.51
C GLY A 252 13.10 -7.30 -5.55
N GLN A 253 11.93 -7.75 -5.09
CA GLN A 253 11.11 -7.02 -4.11
C GLN A 253 11.21 -7.69 -2.74
N LEU A 254 11.30 -6.90 -1.66
CA LEU A 254 11.23 -7.40 -0.30
C LEU A 254 9.76 -7.66 0.09
N LEU A 255 9.48 -8.90 0.50
CA LEU A 255 8.17 -9.37 0.94
C LEU A 255 8.27 -9.74 2.42
N VAL A 256 7.34 -9.26 3.24
CA VAL A 256 7.22 -9.65 4.65
C VAL A 256 6.02 -10.57 4.82
N PHE A 257 6.19 -11.67 5.54
CA PHE A 257 5.11 -12.62 5.83
C PHE A 257 5.27 -13.16 7.25
N ARG A 258 4.17 -13.67 7.82
CA ARG A 258 4.21 -14.33 9.12
C ARG A 258 4.53 -15.82 8.93
N GLY A 259 5.50 -16.29 9.69
CA GLY A 259 6.00 -17.66 9.68
C GLY A 259 6.06 -18.27 11.09
N ALA A 260 6.45 -19.53 11.17
CA ALA A 260 6.72 -20.19 12.44
C ALA A 260 7.98 -19.57 13.09
N PRO A 261 7.95 -19.29 14.41
CA PRO A 261 9.10 -18.74 15.10
C PRO A 261 10.27 -19.72 15.00
N VAL A 262 11.39 -19.28 14.44
CA VAL A 262 12.62 -20.05 14.43
C VAL A 262 13.54 -19.51 15.51
N ASP A 263 14.05 -20.38 16.37
CA ASP A 263 15.14 -20.05 17.29
C ASP A 263 16.48 -19.95 16.53
N ASP A 264 16.51 -19.20 15.43
CA ASP A 264 17.71 -18.96 14.62
C ASP A 264 18.59 -17.87 15.24
N ALA A 265 18.87 -18.00 16.54
CA ALA A 265 19.78 -17.11 17.24
C ALA A 265 21.26 -17.29 16.83
N ARG A 266 21.63 -18.24 15.94
CA ARG A 266 23.06 -18.58 15.77
C ARG A 266 23.67 -18.86 14.40
N GLU A 267 22.97 -19.11 13.29
CA GLU A 267 23.70 -19.48 12.06
C GLU A 267 23.20 -18.79 10.78
N GLY A 268 23.64 -17.55 10.59
CA GLY A 268 23.65 -16.88 9.28
C GLY A 268 24.70 -17.44 8.31
N ARG A 269 24.91 -18.77 8.31
CA ARG A 269 25.79 -19.43 7.36
C ARG A 269 24.95 -19.73 6.11
N ALA A 270 25.31 -19.13 4.98
CA ALA A 270 24.69 -19.43 3.70
C ALA A 270 24.88 -20.93 3.40
N MET A 271 23.86 -21.75 3.70
CA MET A 271 23.85 -23.17 3.38
C MET A 271 23.82 -23.33 1.86
N SER A 272 24.51 -24.35 1.37
CA SER A 272 24.45 -24.67 -0.05
C SER A 272 23.05 -25.19 -0.41
N VAL A 273 22.63 -25.01 -1.68
CA VAL A 273 21.34 -25.51 -2.17
C VAL A 273 21.17 -27.02 -1.94
N ALA A 274 22.28 -27.79 -1.95
CA ALA A 274 22.26 -29.23 -1.70
C ALA A 274 21.99 -29.59 -0.22
N GLU A 275 22.49 -28.78 0.73
CA GLU A 275 22.19 -28.92 2.16
C GLU A 275 20.77 -28.48 2.46
N TRP A 276 20.28 -27.45 1.77
CA TRP A 276 18.89 -27.01 1.83
C TRP A 276 17.92 -28.14 1.42
N VAL A 277 18.12 -28.75 0.24
CA VAL A 277 17.29 -29.89 -0.21
C VAL A 277 17.39 -31.05 0.77
N ARG A 278 18.58 -31.43 1.25
CA ARG A 278 18.69 -32.51 2.26
C ARG A 278 17.98 -32.17 3.57
N SER A 279 18.02 -30.92 4.01
CA SER A 279 17.37 -30.47 5.25
C SER A 279 15.85 -30.50 5.17
N LEU A 280 15.28 -30.43 3.96
CA LEU A 280 13.84 -30.60 3.73
C LEU A 280 13.38 -32.05 3.86
N PHE A 281 14.27 -33.00 3.61
CA PHE A 281 13.96 -34.44 3.67
C PHE A 281 14.56 -35.14 4.90
N SER A 282 15.41 -34.49 5.71
CA SER A 282 15.89 -35.07 6.96
C SER A 282 14.82 -35.02 8.06
N ARG A 283 14.61 -36.16 8.71
CA ARG A 283 13.61 -36.44 9.75
C ARG A 283 13.73 -35.55 10.99
N GLU A 284 12.56 -35.21 11.54
CA GLU A 284 12.22 -34.66 12.88
C GLU A 284 12.94 -33.38 13.34
N GLY A 285 12.16 -32.33 13.63
CA GLY A 285 12.62 -31.13 14.33
C GLY A 285 12.92 -29.93 13.42
N ASN A 286 12.60 -30.02 12.12
CA ASN A 286 12.77 -28.92 11.16
C ASN A 286 11.44 -28.40 10.60
N GLU A 287 10.33 -28.65 11.30
CA GLU A 287 8.97 -28.28 10.88
C GLU A 287 8.85 -26.76 10.73
N ALA A 288 9.44 -25.99 11.65
CA ALA A 288 9.43 -24.52 11.59
C ALA A 288 10.07 -23.98 10.31
N LYS A 289 11.22 -24.52 9.87
CA LYS A 289 11.86 -24.09 8.62
C LYS A 289 11.01 -24.46 7.40
N LYS A 290 10.41 -25.66 7.39
CA LYS A 290 9.48 -26.07 6.33
C LYS A 290 8.26 -25.16 6.25
N ILE A 291 7.63 -24.84 7.38
CA ILE A 291 6.51 -23.90 7.47
C ILE A 291 6.91 -22.55 6.87
N ASN A 292 8.10 -22.05 7.21
CA ASN A 292 8.59 -20.76 6.72
C ASN A 292 8.86 -20.75 5.22
N GLU A 293 9.40 -21.83 4.68
CA GLU A 293 9.63 -21.96 3.24
C GLU A 293 8.34 -22.08 2.46
N LEU A 294 7.39 -22.87 2.95
CA LEU A 294 6.05 -22.98 2.38
C LEU A 294 5.31 -21.65 2.48
N ALA A 295 5.37 -20.96 3.61
CA ALA A 295 4.78 -19.64 3.79
C ALA A 295 5.38 -18.62 2.80
N ALA A 296 6.70 -18.63 2.61
CA ALA A 296 7.36 -17.80 1.62
C ALA A 296 6.92 -18.13 0.18
N ARG A 297 6.79 -19.43 -0.16
CA ARG A 297 6.32 -19.87 -1.48
C ARG A 297 4.87 -19.47 -1.72
N ARG A 298 4.00 -19.66 -0.73
CA ARG A 298 2.61 -19.22 -0.77
C ARG A 298 2.51 -17.71 -1.00
N ALA A 299 3.29 -16.94 -0.24
CA ALA A 299 3.35 -15.49 -0.37
C ALA A 299 3.80 -15.06 -1.79
N GLN A 300 4.78 -15.77 -2.36
CA GLN A 300 5.18 -15.56 -3.76
C GLN A 300 4.07 -15.88 -4.76
N LEU A 301 3.33 -16.98 -4.58
CA LEU A 301 2.22 -17.36 -5.46
C LEU A 301 1.06 -16.37 -5.37
N ALA A 302 0.70 -15.96 -4.14
CA ALA A 302 -0.31 -14.93 -3.90
C ALA A 302 0.04 -13.62 -4.62
N GLN A 303 1.30 -13.17 -4.50
CA GLN A 303 1.75 -11.97 -5.20
C GLN A 303 1.66 -12.10 -6.73
N ARG A 304 1.97 -13.29 -7.29
CA ARG A 304 1.82 -13.52 -8.74
C ARG A 304 0.36 -13.49 -9.17
N ARG A 305 -0.52 -14.12 -8.40
CA ARG A 305 -1.96 -14.11 -8.62
C ARG A 305 -2.52 -12.68 -8.60
N ASP A 306 -2.14 -11.88 -7.61
CA ASP A 306 -2.62 -10.49 -7.49
C ASP A 306 -2.16 -9.63 -8.68
N ARG A 307 -0.95 -9.87 -9.21
CA ARG A 307 -0.48 -9.21 -10.44
C ARG A 307 -1.28 -9.66 -11.67
N LEU A 308 -1.63 -10.94 -11.77
CA LEU A 308 -2.50 -11.42 -12.86
C LEU A 308 -3.86 -10.74 -12.81
N TYR A 309 -4.47 -10.60 -11.62
CA TYR A 309 -5.74 -9.86 -11.50
C TYR A 309 -5.62 -8.38 -11.87
N GLU A 310 -4.50 -7.72 -11.53
CA GLU A 310 -4.26 -6.34 -11.98
C GLU A 310 -4.14 -6.27 -13.52
N ASP A 311 -3.46 -7.22 -14.14
CA ASP A 311 -3.30 -7.27 -15.59
C ASP A 311 -4.63 -7.61 -16.29
N ILE A 312 -5.45 -8.52 -15.74
CA ILE A 312 -6.81 -8.82 -16.20
C ILE A 312 -7.66 -7.55 -16.18
N GLY A 313 -7.69 -6.80 -15.07
CA GLY A 313 -8.46 -5.55 -14.98
C GLY A 313 -8.01 -4.48 -15.98
N ARG A 314 -6.72 -4.45 -16.36
CA ARG A 314 -6.22 -3.58 -17.45
C ARG A 314 -6.68 -4.05 -18.83
N LEU A 315 -6.75 -5.36 -19.06
CA LEU A 315 -7.27 -5.91 -20.31
C LEU A 315 -8.76 -5.65 -20.45
N GLU A 316 -9.55 -5.86 -19.40
CA GLU A 316 -10.99 -5.55 -19.35
C GLU A 316 -11.27 -4.06 -19.60
N SER A 317 -10.47 -3.17 -18.99
CA SER A 317 -10.60 -1.72 -19.23
C SER A 317 -10.36 -1.36 -20.70
N LYS A 318 -9.40 -2.02 -21.35
CA LYS A 318 -9.13 -1.83 -22.79
C LYS A 318 -10.21 -2.44 -23.66
N GLU A 319 -10.69 -3.63 -23.32
CA GLU A 319 -11.80 -4.29 -23.99
C GLU A 319 -13.03 -3.37 -24.00
N ASN A 320 -13.42 -2.87 -22.83
CA ASN A 320 -14.53 -1.92 -22.68
C ASN A 320 -14.35 -0.66 -23.54
N ALA A 321 -13.13 -0.12 -23.62
CA ALA A 321 -12.85 1.02 -24.48
C ALA A 321 -13.02 0.70 -25.98
N LEU A 322 -12.56 -0.47 -26.44
CA LEU A 322 -12.72 -0.91 -27.83
C LEU A 322 -14.17 -1.25 -28.17
N VAL A 323 -14.93 -1.81 -27.22
CA VAL A 323 -16.37 -2.06 -27.37
C VAL A 323 -17.12 -0.74 -27.54
N GLU A 324 -16.81 0.27 -26.71
CA GLU A 324 -17.41 1.60 -26.82
C GLU A 324 -17.00 2.34 -28.10
N GLU A 325 -15.78 2.16 -28.60
CA GLU A 325 -15.36 2.65 -29.92
C GLU A 325 -16.09 1.93 -31.06
N GLY A 326 -16.28 0.61 -30.93
CA GLY A 326 -17.01 -0.23 -31.87
C GLY A 326 -18.46 0.21 -32.04
N LYS A 327 -19.16 0.49 -30.93
CA LYS A 327 -20.53 1.02 -30.91
C LYS A 327 -20.64 2.40 -31.58
N LYS A 328 -19.61 3.24 -31.47
CA LYS A 328 -19.59 4.60 -32.07
C LYS A 328 -19.20 4.58 -33.55
N SER A 329 -18.55 3.51 -34.01
CA SER A 329 -18.02 3.43 -35.37
C SER A 329 -19.11 3.11 -36.39
N THR A 330 -19.27 3.98 -37.38
CA THR A 330 -20.23 3.78 -38.49
C THR A 330 -19.69 2.86 -39.59
N SER A 331 -18.37 2.69 -39.67
CA SER A 331 -17.73 1.91 -40.73
C SER A 331 -17.74 0.41 -40.41
N ALA A 332 -18.36 -0.40 -41.27
CA ALA A 332 -18.42 -1.85 -41.12
C ALA A 332 -17.03 -2.51 -41.07
N VAL A 333 -16.06 -1.99 -41.84
CA VAL A 333 -14.68 -2.51 -41.86
C VAL A 333 -13.98 -2.23 -40.54
N VAL A 334 -14.18 -1.03 -39.97
CA VAL A 334 -13.61 -0.67 -38.67
C VAL A 334 -14.27 -1.49 -37.56
N ARG A 335 -15.60 -1.67 -37.60
CA ARG A 335 -16.32 -2.54 -36.65
C ARG A 335 -15.80 -3.97 -36.67
N ARG A 336 -15.59 -4.58 -37.85
CA ARG A 336 -15.02 -5.93 -37.95
C ARG A 336 -13.60 -6.01 -37.36
N ARG A 337 -12.75 -5.01 -37.63
CA ARG A 337 -11.41 -4.94 -37.03
C ARG A 337 -11.45 -4.82 -35.50
N LEU A 338 -12.31 -3.96 -34.97
CA LEU A 338 -12.48 -3.79 -33.52
C LEU A 338 -13.03 -5.06 -32.88
N ALA A 339 -13.98 -5.75 -33.54
CA ALA A 339 -14.52 -7.03 -33.07
C ALA A 339 -13.43 -8.10 -32.96
N ALA A 340 -12.56 -8.22 -33.97
CA ALA A 340 -11.41 -9.13 -33.92
C ALA A 340 -10.45 -8.82 -32.76
N GLN A 341 -10.22 -7.54 -32.47
CA GLN A 341 -9.38 -7.12 -31.33
C GLN A 341 -10.03 -7.45 -29.99
N VAL A 342 -11.34 -7.22 -29.85
CA VAL A 342 -12.10 -7.58 -28.64
C VAL A 342 -12.09 -9.09 -28.43
N ALA A 343 -12.31 -9.89 -29.48
CA ALA A 343 -12.23 -11.35 -29.40
C ALA A 343 -10.85 -11.82 -28.90
N GLN A 344 -9.77 -11.21 -29.40
CA GLN A 344 -8.43 -11.51 -28.93
C GLN A 344 -8.23 -11.17 -27.45
N LEU A 345 -8.71 -10.00 -26.99
CA LEU A 345 -8.62 -9.60 -25.58
C LEU A 345 -9.41 -10.53 -24.66
N ARG A 346 -10.61 -10.96 -25.04
CA ARG A 346 -11.41 -11.93 -24.26
C ARG A 346 -10.67 -13.25 -24.06
N ARG A 347 -9.97 -13.74 -25.08
CA ARG A 347 -9.12 -14.94 -24.96
C ARG A 347 -7.91 -14.70 -24.06
N ASP A 348 -7.26 -13.56 -24.19
CA ASP A 348 -6.15 -13.19 -23.30
C ASP A 348 -6.61 -13.15 -21.82
N ILE A 349 -7.79 -12.57 -21.56
CA ILE A 349 -8.42 -12.55 -20.23
C ILE A 349 -8.72 -13.98 -19.74
N SER A 350 -9.34 -14.81 -20.59
CA SER A 350 -9.63 -16.22 -20.28
C SER A 350 -8.37 -17.01 -19.90
N ARG A 351 -7.28 -16.89 -20.67
CA ARG A 351 -5.99 -17.52 -20.36
C ARG A 351 -5.37 -17.03 -19.04
N GLN A 352 -5.53 -15.75 -18.72
CA GLN A 352 -5.05 -15.22 -17.45
C GLN A 352 -5.91 -15.72 -16.27
N ASN A 353 -7.23 -15.83 -16.46
CA ASN A 353 -8.15 -16.38 -15.46
C ASN A 353 -7.85 -17.86 -15.15
N THR A 354 -7.61 -18.71 -16.16
CA THR A 354 -7.22 -20.11 -15.93
C THR A 354 -5.89 -20.21 -15.18
N THR A 355 -4.92 -19.37 -15.54
CA THR A 355 -3.64 -19.29 -14.81
C THR A 355 -3.84 -18.85 -13.35
N ALA A 356 -4.71 -17.87 -13.10
CA ALA A 356 -5.03 -17.40 -11.75
C ALA A 356 -5.72 -18.50 -10.92
N ALA A 357 -6.62 -19.28 -11.51
CA ALA A 357 -7.27 -20.42 -10.86
C ALA A 357 -6.26 -21.50 -10.44
N MET A 358 -5.32 -21.86 -11.33
CA MET A 358 -4.23 -22.79 -11.02
C MET A 358 -3.37 -22.30 -9.84
N LEU A 359 -2.99 -21.02 -9.83
CA LEU A 359 -2.24 -20.44 -8.71
C LEU A 359 -3.03 -20.49 -7.40
N ASN A 360 -4.34 -20.26 -7.45
CA ASN A 360 -5.22 -20.31 -6.28
C ASN A 360 -5.26 -21.72 -5.68
N GLN A 361 -5.37 -22.75 -6.52
CA GLN A 361 -5.32 -24.12 -6.07
C GLN A 361 -3.96 -24.49 -5.44
N GLN A 362 -2.84 -24.07 -6.05
CA GLN A 362 -1.52 -24.27 -5.45
C GLN A 362 -1.39 -23.60 -4.07
N ILE A 363 -1.96 -22.41 -3.91
CA ILE A 363 -2.00 -21.69 -2.62
C ILE A 363 -2.79 -22.48 -1.58
N ASN A 364 -3.93 -23.07 -1.98
CA ASN A 364 -4.76 -23.88 -1.08
C ASN A 364 -4.02 -25.13 -0.60
N VAL A 365 -3.38 -25.88 -1.52
CA VAL A 365 -2.57 -27.07 -1.17
C VAL A 365 -1.48 -26.70 -0.16
N ILE A 366 -0.69 -25.66 -0.45
CA ILE A 366 0.38 -25.21 0.44
C ILE A 366 -0.18 -24.74 1.80
N SER A 367 -1.36 -24.14 1.83
CA SER A 367 -1.98 -23.71 3.08
C SER A 367 -2.38 -24.90 3.96
N THR A 368 -2.91 -25.96 3.35
CA THR A 368 -3.18 -27.23 4.04
C THR A 368 -1.89 -27.85 4.60
N ASP A 369 -0.81 -27.86 3.81
CA ASP A 369 0.50 -28.38 4.27
C ASP A 369 1.06 -27.58 5.45
N ILE A 370 0.99 -26.25 5.39
CA ILE A 370 1.39 -25.37 6.49
C ILE A 370 0.57 -25.68 7.75
N HIS A 371 -0.75 -25.86 7.60
CA HIS A 371 -1.62 -26.17 8.72
C HIS A 371 -1.26 -27.52 9.36
N ASN A 372 -1.07 -28.57 8.56
CA ASN A 372 -0.67 -29.90 9.02
C ASN A 372 0.68 -29.87 9.74
N LEU A 373 1.68 -29.19 9.18
CA LEU A 373 2.99 -29.00 9.84
C LEU A 373 2.89 -28.20 11.14
N THR A 374 1.97 -27.23 11.20
CA THR A 374 1.73 -26.45 12.42
C THR A 374 1.11 -27.31 13.52
N LEU A 375 0.16 -28.19 13.17
CA LEU A 375 -0.43 -29.15 14.11
C LEU A 375 0.62 -30.11 14.67
N ILE A 376 1.53 -30.60 13.82
CA ILE A 376 2.68 -31.42 14.23
C ILE A 376 3.57 -30.65 15.23
N GLN A 377 3.90 -29.40 14.90
CA GLN A 377 4.75 -28.56 15.77
C GLN A 377 4.12 -28.32 17.15
N GLN A 378 2.80 -28.21 17.24
CA GLN A 378 2.08 -27.99 18.51
C GLN A 378 1.97 -29.26 19.38
N GLY A 379 2.49 -30.40 18.93
CA GLY A 379 2.42 -31.67 19.67
C GLY A 379 1.00 -32.19 19.85
N GLN A 380 0.03 -31.62 19.12
CA GLN A 380 -1.32 -32.17 19.03
C GLN A 380 -1.22 -33.41 18.14
N MET A 381 -0.92 -34.56 18.75
CA MET A 381 -1.06 -35.88 18.14
C MET A 381 -2.55 -36.24 17.95
N ALA A 382 -3.36 -35.33 17.40
CA ALA A 382 -4.49 -35.77 16.59
C ALA A 382 -3.87 -36.70 15.54
N ARG A 383 -4.43 -37.91 15.36
CA ARG A 383 -3.93 -38.94 14.41
C ARG A 383 -3.40 -38.24 13.18
N LEU A 384 -2.08 -38.10 13.11
CA LEU A 384 -1.47 -37.41 12.00
C LEU A 384 -1.78 -38.26 10.77
N PRO A 385 -2.13 -37.64 9.64
CA PRO A 385 -2.14 -38.35 8.38
C PRO A 385 -0.81 -39.10 8.30
N SER A 386 -0.90 -40.41 8.06
CA SER A 386 0.32 -41.22 7.95
C SER A 386 1.25 -40.61 6.90
N SER A 387 2.56 -40.89 6.97
CA SER A 387 3.46 -40.43 5.90
C SER A 387 3.00 -40.90 4.52
N GLU A 388 2.25 -42.01 4.48
CA GLU A 388 1.55 -42.55 3.32
C GLU A 388 0.46 -41.59 2.82
N GLU A 389 -0.44 -41.14 3.68
CA GLU A 389 -1.48 -40.15 3.33
C GLU A 389 -0.88 -38.82 2.85
N LEU A 390 0.17 -38.32 3.49
CA LEU A 390 0.85 -37.10 3.03
C LEU A 390 1.47 -37.30 1.64
N THR A 391 2.05 -38.47 1.36
CA THR A 391 2.55 -38.78 0.01
C THR A 391 1.43 -38.97 -1.00
N GLU A 392 0.29 -39.56 -0.61
CA GLU A 392 -0.90 -39.66 -1.46
C GLU A 392 -1.45 -38.29 -1.80
N HIS A 393 -1.54 -37.37 -0.83
CA HIS A 393 -1.93 -35.99 -1.05
C HIS A 393 -0.99 -35.24 -1.99
N ALA A 394 0.32 -35.45 -1.83
CA ALA A 394 1.31 -34.85 -2.72
C ALA A 394 1.20 -35.39 -4.15
N VAL A 395 1.02 -36.70 -4.31
CA VAL A 395 0.83 -37.35 -5.61
C VAL A 395 -0.49 -36.89 -6.25
N ALA A 396 -1.60 -36.87 -5.51
CA ALA A 396 -2.88 -36.39 -6.00
C ALA A 396 -2.81 -34.92 -6.43
N ALA A 397 -2.09 -34.08 -5.67
CA ALA A 397 -1.86 -32.69 -6.06
C ALA A 397 -0.99 -32.57 -7.32
N GLU A 398 0.05 -33.40 -7.46
CA GLU A 398 0.86 -33.45 -8.69
C GLU A 398 0.04 -33.92 -9.90
N GLU A 399 -0.74 -34.98 -9.76
CA GLU A 399 -1.63 -35.48 -10.81
C GLU A 399 -2.63 -34.43 -11.24
N LEU A 400 -3.25 -33.71 -10.29
CA LEU A 400 -4.21 -32.64 -10.57
C LEU A 400 -3.53 -31.45 -11.27
N LEU A 401 -2.32 -31.07 -10.85
CA LEU A 401 -1.54 -30.04 -11.51
C LEU A 401 -1.09 -30.46 -12.92
N GLU A 402 -0.78 -31.74 -13.11
CA GLU A 402 -0.47 -32.31 -14.42
C GLU A 402 -1.70 -32.35 -15.32
N THR A 403 -2.88 -32.68 -14.78
CA THR A 403 -4.15 -32.62 -15.52
C THR A 403 -4.48 -31.20 -15.93
N LEU A 404 -4.40 -30.23 -15.00
CA LEU A 404 -4.64 -28.81 -15.33
C LEU A 404 -3.64 -28.27 -16.34
N ARG A 405 -2.38 -28.71 -16.25
CA ARG A 405 -1.36 -28.33 -17.23
C ARG A 405 -1.66 -28.95 -18.59
N ALA A 406 -2.03 -30.23 -18.64
CA ALA A 406 -2.43 -30.90 -19.87
C ALA A 406 -3.69 -30.26 -20.47
N GLU A 407 -4.66 -29.86 -19.65
CA GLU A 407 -5.84 -29.11 -20.06
C GLU A 407 -5.47 -27.72 -20.59
N THR A 408 -4.54 -27.01 -19.93
CA THR A 408 -4.06 -25.71 -20.39
C THR A 408 -3.31 -25.83 -21.73
N ASP A 409 -2.47 -26.85 -21.89
CA ASP A 409 -1.75 -27.13 -23.13
C ASP A 409 -2.71 -27.59 -24.24
N LEU A 410 -3.75 -28.37 -23.91
CA LEU A 410 -4.82 -28.76 -24.82
C LEU A 410 -5.66 -27.57 -25.26
N VAL A 411 -6.06 -26.69 -24.35
CA VAL A 411 -6.79 -25.46 -24.65
C VAL A 411 -5.93 -24.57 -25.55
N THR A 412 -4.65 -24.39 -25.23
CA THR A 412 -3.72 -23.61 -26.06
C THR A 412 -3.51 -24.24 -27.46
N GLY A 413 -3.46 -25.57 -27.54
CA GLY A 413 -3.34 -26.32 -28.79
C GLY A 413 -4.62 -26.34 -29.64
N LEU A 414 -5.79 -26.45 -29.01
CA LEU A 414 -7.10 -26.35 -29.66
C LEU A 414 -7.37 -24.93 -30.15
N GLU A 415 -7.00 -23.92 -29.35
CA GLU A 415 -7.09 -22.52 -29.77
C GLU A 415 -6.27 -22.27 -31.04
N THR A 416 -5.09 -22.86 -31.20
CA THR A 416 -4.27 -22.66 -32.41
C THR A 416 -4.80 -23.39 -33.65
N GLY A 417 -5.51 -24.52 -33.50
CA GLY A 417 -6.07 -25.30 -34.61
C GLY A 417 -7.51 -24.93 -35.00
N VAL A 418 -8.32 -24.45 -34.05
CA VAL A 418 -9.76 -24.16 -34.23
C VAL A 418 -10.03 -22.65 -34.35
N ALA A 419 -9.07 -21.79 -34.02
CA ALA A 419 -9.21 -20.34 -34.08
C ALA A 419 -9.69 -19.84 -35.45
N GLU A 420 -9.22 -20.40 -36.58
CA GLU A 420 -9.63 -19.87 -37.90
C GLU A 420 -11.13 -20.01 -38.17
N THR A 421 -11.80 -21.03 -37.62
CA THR A 421 -13.25 -21.23 -37.78
C THR A 421 -14.11 -20.64 -36.66
N MET A 422 -13.60 -20.58 -35.42
CA MET A 422 -14.34 -19.98 -34.29
C MET A 422 -14.22 -18.45 -34.24
N LEU A 423 -13.16 -17.87 -34.82
CA LEU A 423 -13.02 -16.41 -34.90
C LEU A 423 -14.25 -15.79 -35.56
N THR A 424 -14.80 -16.41 -36.59
CA THR A 424 -15.97 -15.88 -37.29
C THR A 424 -17.24 -15.85 -36.42
N ASP A 425 -17.40 -16.79 -35.49
CA ASP A 425 -18.61 -16.89 -34.67
C ASP A 425 -18.57 -15.90 -33.48
N GLU A 426 -17.43 -15.81 -32.79
CA GLU A 426 -17.20 -14.82 -31.73
C GLU A 426 -17.22 -13.39 -32.28
N GLU A 427 -16.58 -13.15 -33.43
CA GLU A 427 -16.63 -11.85 -34.09
C GLU A 427 -18.06 -11.48 -34.50
N ALA A 428 -18.84 -12.44 -35.01
CA ALA A 428 -20.25 -12.20 -35.33
C ALA A 428 -21.07 -11.85 -34.07
N ALA A 429 -20.80 -12.50 -32.93
CA ALA A 429 -21.45 -12.18 -31.67
C ALA A 429 -21.08 -10.77 -31.18
N ILE A 430 -19.80 -10.39 -31.26
CA ILE A 430 -19.34 -9.05 -30.88
C ILE A 430 -19.87 -7.97 -31.84
N LEU A 431 -20.00 -8.28 -33.14
CA LEU A 431 -20.62 -7.37 -34.10
C LEU A 431 -22.09 -7.11 -33.78
N ARG A 432 -22.84 -8.12 -33.32
CA ARG A 432 -24.22 -7.92 -32.79
C ARG A 432 -24.21 -7.05 -31.53
N GLU A 433 -23.23 -7.23 -30.65
CA GLU A 433 -23.04 -6.39 -29.47
C GLU A 433 -22.80 -4.91 -29.84
N PHE A 434 -22.02 -4.64 -30.89
CA PHE A 434 -21.78 -3.28 -31.39
C PHE A 434 -23.03 -2.64 -31.99
N GLU A 435 -23.95 -3.44 -32.53
CA GLU A 435 -25.22 -2.96 -33.10
C GLU A 435 -26.25 -2.60 -32.02
N GLY A 436 -25.94 -2.84 -30.75
CA GLY A 436 -26.81 -2.53 -29.63
C GLY A 436 -28.00 -3.49 -29.51
N GLU A 437 -27.98 -4.62 -30.23
CA GLU A 437 -28.86 -5.74 -29.94
C GLU A 437 -28.51 -6.24 -28.54
N LYS A 438 -29.35 -5.87 -27.55
CA LYS A 438 -29.25 -6.46 -26.22
C LYS A 438 -29.28 -7.98 -26.39
N PRO A 439 -28.31 -8.71 -25.82
CA PRO A 439 -28.26 -10.16 -25.97
C PRO A 439 -29.61 -10.73 -25.55
N THR A 440 -30.28 -11.40 -26.49
CA THR A 440 -31.50 -12.15 -26.21
C THR A 440 -31.18 -13.12 -25.06
N ALA A 441 -32.00 -13.14 -24.01
CA ALA A 441 -31.75 -13.81 -22.74
C ALA A 441 -31.34 -15.30 -22.82
N GLN A 442 -31.45 -15.93 -24.00
CA GLN A 442 -30.94 -17.28 -24.28
C GLN A 442 -29.41 -17.39 -24.35
N ALA A 443 -28.67 -16.34 -24.69
CA ALA A 443 -27.20 -16.39 -24.73
C ALA A 443 -26.57 -16.36 -23.32
N ILE A 444 -27.22 -15.69 -22.36
CA ILE A 444 -26.74 -15.56 -20.98
C ILE A 444 -26.81 -16.91 -20.24
N ALA A 445 -27.73 -17.79 -20.62
CA ALA A 445 -27.85 -19.13 -20.03
C ALA A 445 -26.71 -20.08 -20.41
N ALA A 446 -26.00 -19.83 -21.51
CA ALA A 446 -24.89 -20.68 -21.96
C ALA A 446 -23.55 -20.32 -21.27
N ASP A 447 -23.30 -19.03 -20.98
CA ASP A 447 -22.12 -18.62 -20.22
C ASP A 447 -22.26 -18.91 -18.72
N ALA A 448 -23.47 -18.79 -18.16
CA ALA A 448 -23.73 -19.14 -16.76
C ALA A 448 -23.50 -20.63 -16.46
N SER A 449 -23.62 -21.52 -17.46
CA SER A 449 -23.29 -22.95 -17.28
C SER A 449 -21.78 -23.23 -17.18
N THR A 450 -20.92 -22.35 -17.69
CA THR A 450 -19.46 -22.47 -17.56
C THR A 450 -18.94 -21.91 -16.24
N GLU A 451 -19.55 -20.84 -15.72
CA GLU A 451 -19.27 -20.33 -14.37
C GLU A 451 -19.79 -21.28 -13.27
N ALA A 452 -20.99 -21.84 -13.45
CA ALA A 452 -21.55 -22.84 -12.54
C ALA A 452 -20.74 -24.16 -12.54
N ALA A 453 -20.01 -24.49 -13.60
CA ALA A 453 -19.10 -25.65 -13.60
C ALA A 453 -17.82 -25.39 -12.78
N GLY A 454 -17.34 -24.14 -12.72
CA GLY A 454 -16.23 -23.73 -11.86
C GLY A 454 -16.62 -23.67 -10.37
N GLU A 455 -17.84 -23.24 -10.08
CA GLU A 455 -18.37 -23.18 -8.71
C GLU A 455 -18.82 -24.57 -8.22
N ALA A 456 -19.39 -25.43 -9.07
CA ALA A 456 -19.69 -26.82 -8.74
C ALA A 456 -18.44 -27.70 -8.58
N ALA A 457 -17.32 -27.40 -9.27
CA ALA A 457 -16.03 -28.05 -9.02
C ALA A 457 -15.38 -27.61 -7.69
N ALA A 458 -15.72 -26.41 -7.20
CA ALA A 458 -15.35 -25.94 -5.86
C ALA A 458 -16.27 -26.51 -4.76
N GLU A 459 -17.56 -26.72 -5.06
CA GLU A 459 -18.56 -27.29 -4.15
C GLU A 459 -18.45 -28.83 -4.04
N LEU A 460 -18.00 -29.53 -5.09
CA LEU A 460 -17.67 -30.97 -5.02
C LEU A 460 -16.39 -31.30 -4.23
N LEU A 461 -15.65 -30.27 -3.79
CA LEU A 461 -14.50 -30.39 -2.89
C LEU A 461 -14.83 -29.97 -1.44
N GLU A 462 -16.10 -29.80 -1.09
CA GLU A 462 -16.54 -30.04 0.29
C GLU A 462 -16.44 -31.54 0.56
N TRP A 463 -15.27 -31.97 1.04
CA TRP A 463 -15.15 -33.27 1.69
C TRP A 463 -16.19 -33.36 2.82
N PRO A 464 -17.02 -34.41 2.87
CA PRO A 464 -17.83 -34.69 4.03
C PRO A 464 -16.89 -35.17 5.14
N MET A 465 -16.27 -34.22 5.86
CA MET A 465 -15.88 -34.49 7.23
C MET A 465 -17.15 -34.48 8.07
N GLU A 466 -17.95 -35.55 7.97
CA GLU A 466 -18.71 -36.00 9.12
C GLU A 466 -17.68 -36.50 10.14
N PRO A 467 -17.48 -35.83 11.28
CA PRO A 467 -16.69 -36.42 12.34
C PRO A 467 -17.47 -37.62 12.86
N ASP A 468 -16.89 -38.81 12.73
CA ASP A 468 -17.29 -39.98 13.51
C ASP A 468 -17.30 -39.56 14.99
N GLU A 469 -18.49 -39.36 15.57
CA GLU A 469 -18.65 -39.10 16.99
C GLU A 469 -18.00 -40.25 17.78
N PRO A 470 -16.93 -40.02 18.55
CA PRO A 470 -16.42 -41.04 19.43
C PRO A 470 -17.48 -41.25 20.53
N LYS A 471 -17.99 -42.49 20.62
CA LYS A 471 -18.79 -42.98 21.75
C LYS A 471 -18.22 -42.45 23.06
N GLN A 472 -19.01 -41.61 23.72
CA GLN A 472 -18.69 -41.03 25.02
C GLN A 472 -18.42 -42.16 26.02
N ALA A 473 -17.15 -42.38 26.36
CA ALA A 473 -16.78 -43.08 27.56
C ALA A 473 -17.15 -42.19 28.76
N GLU A 474 -17.90 -42.76 29.70
CA GLU A 474 -18.39 -42.13 30.92
C GLU A 474 -17.30 -41.32 31.62
N ARG A 475 -17.53 -40.01 31.77
CA ARG A 475 -16.71 -39.15 32.62
C ARG A 475 -16.89 -39.57 34.09
N PRO A 476 -15.81 -39.82 34.86
CA PRO A 476 -15.90 -39.96 36.30
C PRO A 476 -16.32 -38.63 36.95
N LYS A 477 -17.16 -38.74 37.99
CA LYS A 477 -17.73 -37.62 38.76
C LYS A 477 -16.64 -36.67 39.30
N PRO A 478 -16.88 -35.35 39.35
CA PRO A 478 -15.93 -34.40 39.92
C PRO A 478 -15.77 -34.63 41.43
N VAL A 479 -14.52 -34.76 41.87
CA VAL A 479 -14.16 -34.74 43.30
C VAL A 479 -14.23 -33.30 43.79
N GLU A 480 -15.03 -33.11 44.83
CA GLU A 480 -15.27 -31.87 45.56
C GLU A 480 -13.95 -31.33 46.20
N PRO A 481 -13.50 -30.11 45.90
CA PRO A 481 -12.28 -29.58 46.50
C PRO A 481 -12.51 -29.16 47.95
N ALA A 482 -11.68 -29.71 48.83
CA ALA A 482 -11.63 -29.44 50.26
C ALA A 482 -11.48 -27.95 50.59
N ARG A 483 -12.39 -27.44 51.43
CA ARG A 483 -12.30 -26.13 52.10
C ARG A 483 -10.98 -26.01 52.86
N LYS A 484 -10.16 -25.01 52.53
CA LYS A 484 -9.07 -24.52 53.38
C LYS A 484 -9.57 -23.38 54.30
N PRO A 485 -9.05 -23.30 55.53
CA PRO A 485 -9.61 -22.46 56.60
C PRO A 485 -9.22 -20.99 56.49
N GLU A 486 -10.16 -20.15 56.92
CA GLU A 486 -10.01 -18.77 57.36
C GLU A 486 -8.73 -18.56 58.19
N ARG A 487 -7.91 -17.59 57.78
CA ARG A 487 -6.86 -17.03 58.63
C ARG A 487 -7.14 -15.56 58.91
N ALA A 488 -7.06 -15.27 60.19
CA ALA A 488 -7.54 -14.11 60.90
C ALA A 488 -6.91 -12.76 60.49
N LYS A 489 -7.70 -11.73 60.81
CA LYS A 489 -7.40 -10.31 60.93
C LYS A 489 -6.17 -10.02 61.81
N GLU A 490 -5.33 -9.09 61.38
CA GLU A 490 -4.44 -8.26 62.22
C GLU A 490 -4.03 -7.05 61.35
N SER A 491 -4.76 -5.94 61.40
CA SER A 491 -4.61 -4.77 62.28
C SER A 491 -3.36 -3.92 62.02
N GLU A 492 -3.64 -2.64 61.71
CA GLU A 492 -2.89 -1.45 62.14
C GLU A 492 -1.52 -1.11 61.52
N ARG A 493 -1.47 0.03 60.79
CA ARG A 493 -0.77 1.29 61.14
C ARG A 493 -0.59 2.17 59.90
N SER A 494 -1.23 3.35 59.86
CA SER A 494 -0.62 4.68 60.12
C SER A 494 0.63 4.96 59.24
N GLY A 495 0.70 5.99 58.41
CA GLY A 495 -0.14 7.17 58.26
C GLY A 495 0.36 8.05 57.09
N PRO A 496 -0.17 9.26 56.93
CA PRO A 496 0.27 10.23 55.92
C PRO A 496 1.12 11.36 56.54
N ALA A 497 2.12 11.86 55.80
CA ALA A 497 2.52 13.28 55.81
C ALA A 497 3.73 13.59 54.90
N ALA A 498 3.61 14.73 54.21
CA ALA A 498 4.63 15.70 53.79
C ALA A 498 5.69 15.26 52.76
N GLU A 499 6.17 16.11 51.84
CA GLU A 499 6.16 17.58 51.74
C GLU A 499 6.30 17.99 50.27
#